data_AF-E1ZIF8-F1
#
_entry.id   AF-E1ZIF8-F1
#
_cell.length_a   1.000
_cell.length_b   1.000
_cell.length_c   1.000
_cell.angle_alpha   90.00
_cell.angle_beta   90.00
_cell.angle_gamma   90.00
#
_symmetry.space_group_name_H-M   'P 1'
#
loop_
_entity.id
_entity.type
_entity.pdbx_description
1 polymer ?
#
loop_
_entity_poly.entity_id
_entity_poly.type
_entity_poly.pdbx_seq_one_letter_code
_entity_poly.pdbx_strand_id
1 'polypeptide(L)'
;MSKCRSFTASLRSVSDNPDAAGVRFAESASLPSPPAAAARAIAAHTNSITLACGPEVLDIKFGFLLLSGIYTTDLTLDWPVPGGQQQQRQHPAGSAATPPPQVRGLTASNLSVAVEPGAAPGQQRLVLRLWADREGPFEERFALGLPPGQEVEVCVTATVLSRKKGTPGLKPHVHLLGFSADTDTEAASDWQGFA
;
A
#
# COMPACT_ATOMS: atom_id res chain seq x y z
N MET A 1 -22.76 -46.71 -16.75
CA MET A 1 -23.36 -45.49 -17.32
C MET A 1 -23.97 -44.66 -16.19
N SER A 2 -23.17 -43.78 -15.56
CA SER A 2 -23.60 -42.99 -14.40
C SER A 2 -23.81 -41.54 -14.80
N LYS A 3 -25.05 -41.07 -14.63
CA LYS A 3 -25.47 -39.67 -14.80
C LYS A 3 -25.07 -38.88 -13.55
N CYS A 4 -24.07 -38.00 -13.65
CA CYS A 4 -23.87 -36.94 -12.66
C CYS A 4 -24.78 -35.76 -13.02
N ARG A 5 -25.74 -35.47 -12.12
CA ARG A 5 -26.67 -34.34 -12.19
C ARG A 5 -26.00 -33.10 -11.61
N SER A 6 -26.10 -31.99 -12.33
CA SER A 6 -25.74 -30.66 -11.87
C SER A 6 -26.62 -30.23 -10.69
N PHE A 7 -26.00 -29.70 -9.63
CA PHE A 7 -26.68 -28.99 -8.54
C PHE A 7 -26.53 -27.48 -8.78
N THR A 8 -27.65 -26.81 -8.97
CA THR A 8 -27.75 -25.35 -8.95
C THR A 8 -28.10 -24.92 -7.54
N ALA A 9 -27.18 -24.24 -6.84
CA ALA A 9 -27.46 -23.63 -5.55
C ALA A 9 -27.84 -22.16 -5.75
N SER A 10 -29.11 -21.82 -5.52
CA SER A 10 -29.54 -20.43 -5.29
C SER A 10 -29.26 -20.07 -3.83
N LEU A 11 -28.31 -19.16 -3.62
CA LEU A 11 -28.14 -18.48 -2.33
C LEU A 11 -28.92 -17.17 -2.37
N ARG A 12 -30.06 -17.14 -1.67
CA ARG A 12 -30.66 -15.89 -1.18
C ARG A 12 -29.82 -15.48 0.04
N SER A 13 -29.25 -14.28 0.00
CA SER A 13 -28.65 -13.64 1.16
C SER A 13 -29.44 -12.39 1.50
N VAL A 14 -30.31 -12.51 2.50
CA VAL A 14 -30.81 -11.39 3.30
C VAL A 14 -30.64 -11.81 4.74
N SER A 15 -29.68 -11.20 5.42
CA SER A 15 -29.80 -10.85 6.83
C SER A 15 -28.69 -9.87 7.19
N ASP A 16 -29.14 -8.68 7.56
CA ASP A 16 -28.51 -7.69 8.42
C ASP A 16 -27.42 -8.22 9.34
N ASN A 17 -26.25 -7.59 9.27
CA ASN A 17 -25.27 -7.59 10.34
C ASN A 17 -24.73 -6.15 10.49
N PRO A 18 -25.20 -5.36 11.47
CA PRO A 18 -24.80 -3.98 11.66
C PRO A 18 -23.62 -3.84 12.63
N ASP A 19 -22.58 -4.68 12.51
CA ASP A 19 -21.41 -4.60 13.42
C ASP A 19 -20.07 -4.94 12.75
N ALA A 20 -19.89 -4.45 11.53
CA ALA A 20 -18.58 -4.34 10.90
C ALA A 20 -18.36 -2.87 10.53
N ALA A 21 -17.80 -2.11 11.47
CA ALA A 21 -17.31 -0.77 11.22
C ALA A 21 -16.12 -0.85 10.25
N GLY A 22 -16.40 -1.03 8.96
CA GLY A 22 -15.43 -0.79 7.91
C GLY A 22 -15.06 0.68 7.95
N VAL A 23 -13.79 0.95 8.26
CA VAL A 23 -13.21 2.29 8.19
C VAL A 23 -13.39 2.79 6.75
N ARG A 24 -14.37 3.67 6.54
CA ARG A 24 -14.55 4.38 5.26
C ARG A 24 -13.69 5.63 5.31
N PHE A 25 -12.74 5.72 4.38
CA PHE A 25 -11.99 6.94 4.14
C PHE A 25 -12.95 8.03 3.67
N ALA A 26 -13.19 9.04 4.50
CA ALA A 26 -13.87 10.24 4.06
C ALA A 26 -12.94 10.99 3.09
N GLU A 27 -13.34 11.04 1.82
CA GLU A 27 -12.73 11.92 0.82
C GLU A 27 -12.90 13.37 1.32
N SER A 28 -11.79 13.93 1.80
CA SER A 28 -11.77 15.27 2.36
C SER A 28 -11.97 16.30 1.26
N ALA A 29 -12.85 17.27 1.55
CA ALA A 29 -13.18 18.39 0.70
C ALA A 29 -11.95 19.10 0.13
N SER A 30 -12.06 19.53 -1.14
CA SER A 30 -11.01 20.22 -1.89
C SER A 30 -10.46 21.43 -1.15
N LEU A 31 -9.18 21.36 -0.79
CA LEU A 31 -8.42 22.52 -0.33
C LEU A 31 -8.09 23.44 -1.51
N PRO A 32 -7.96 24.77 -1.30
CA PRO A 32 -7.57 25.70 -2.35
C PRO A 32 -6.13 25.42 -2.83
N SER A 33 -5.95 25.39 -4.14
CA SER A 33 -4.68 25.11 -4.81
C SER A 33 -3.55 26.04 -4.32
N PRO A 34 -2.38 25.51 -3.93
CA PRO A 34 -1.24 26.36 -3.60
C PRO A 34 -0.71 27.07 -4.87
N PRO A 35 -0.15 28.29 -4.74
CA PRO A 35 0.44 29.00 -5.86
C PRO A 35 1.62 28.20 -6.44
N ALA A 36 1.70 28.17 -7.78
CA ALA A 36 2.58 27.32 -8.61
C ALA A 36 4.10 27.47 -8.35
N ALA A 37 4.53 28.35 -7.45
CA ALA A 37 5.93 28.57 -7.09
C ALA A 37 6.43 27.72 -5.91
N ALA A 38 5.53 27.11 -5.11
CA ALA A 38 5.91 26.31 -3.93
C ALA A 38 5.98 24.79 -4.18
N ALA A 39 5.63 24.32 -5.39
CA ALA A 39 5.60 22.90 -5.74
C ALA A 39 6.97 22.29 -6.10
N ARG A 40 8.08 23.03 -5.94
CA ARG A 40 9.42 22.63 -6.37
C ARG A 40 10.46 22.72 -5.24
N ALA A 41 10.22 22.02 -4.13
CA ALA A 41 11.29 21.68 -3.18
C ALA A 41 10.85 20.60 -2.16
N ILE A 42 10.22 19.52 -2.63
CA ILE A 42 10.37 18.23 -1.94
C ILE A 42 11.22 17.40 -2.89
N ALA A 43 12.53 17.46 -2.71
CA ALA A 43 13.40 16.45 -3.29
C ALA A 43 13.07 15.14 -2.58
N ALA A 44 12.03 14.47 -3.08
CA ALA A 44 11.72 13.11 -2.71
C ALA A 44 12.97 12.30 -2.98
N HIS A 45 13.58 11.76 -1.93
CA HIS A 45 14.48 10.63 -2.08
C HIS A 45 13.61 9.45 -2.52
N THR A 46 13.24 9.45 -3.81
CA THR A 46 12.48 8.38 -4.41
C THR A 46 13.36 7.16 -4.37
N ASN A 47 12.99 6.19 -3.54
CA ASN A 47 13.65 4.90 -3.50
C ASN A 47 13.22 4.12 -4.76
N SER A 48 14.01 4.27 -5.81
CA SER A 48 13.88 3.44 -7.01
C SER A 48 14.48 2.07 -6.75
N ILE A 49 13.70 1.03 -7.00
CA ILE A 49 14.08 -0.37 -6.91
C ILE A 49 13.92 -0.95 -8.31
N THR A 50 15.05 -1.31 -8.90
CA THR A 50 15.06 -2.03 -10.17
C THR A 50 14.90 -3.51 -9.89
N LEU A 51 13.83 -4.09 -10.41
CA LEU A 51 13.54 -5.51 -10.29
C LEU A 51 14.16 -6.25 -11.47
N ALA A 52 15.06 -7.19 -11.21
CA ALA A 52 15.67 -8.02 -12.24
C ALA A 52 14.81 -9.26 -12.53
N CYS A 53 15.01 -9.88 -13.70
CA CYS A 53 14.31 -11.11 -14.08
C CYS A 53 14.73 -12.28 -13.17
N GLY A 54 13.97 -12.55 -12.11
CA GLY A 54 14.15 -13.66 -11.19
C GLY A 54 13.03 -13.74 -10.14
N PRO A 55 12.96 -14.82 -9.33
CA PRO A 55 12.12 -14.85 -8.14
C PRO A 55 12.72 -13.88 -7.12
N GLU A 56 12.23 -12.64 -7.16
CA GLU A 56 12.71 -11.59 -6.27
C GLU A 56 11.81 -11.50 -5.04
N VAL A 57 12.46 -11.45 -3.88
CA VAL A 57 11.81 -11.08 -2.62
C VAL A 57 12.14 -9.61 -2.38
N LEU A 58 11.10 -8.78 -2.34
CA LEU A 58 11.17 -7.37 -2.02
C LEU A 58 10.91 -7.16 -0.53
N ASP A 59 11.97 -6.94 0.25
CA ASP A 59 11.90 -6.68 1.70
C ASP A 59 11.77 -5.17 1.98
N ILE A 60 10.62 -4.77 2.51
CA ILE A 60 10.26 -3.38 2.79
C ILE A 60 10.17 -3.17 4.29
N LYS A 61 11.10 -2.39 4.83
CA LYS A 61 11.22 -2.14 6.27
C LYS A 61 10.66 -0.79 6.63
N PHE A 62 9.64 -0.77 7.47
CA PHE A 62 9.09 0.47 8.01
C PHE A 62 9.91 1.00 9.21
N GLY A 63 10.57 0.10 9.94
CA GLY A 63 11.34 0.42 11.15
C GLY A 63 10.48 0.40 12.41
N PHE A 64 10.74 1.31 13.34
CA PHE A 64 10.00 1.44 14.60
C PHE A 64 8.90 2.47 14.47
N LEU A 65 7.65 2.00 14.53
CA LEU A 65 6.44 2.78 14.37
C LEU A 65 5.82 3.10 15.73
N LEU A 66 5.03 4.17 15.82
CA LEU A 66 4.19 4.46 16.97
C LEU A 66 2.79 3.90 16.74
N LEU A 67 2.22 3.33 17.81
CA LEU A 67 0.83 2.87 17.85
C LEU A 67 -0.11 4.00 17.41
N SER A 68 -1.12 3.62 16.63
CA SER A 68 -2.11 4.47 15.98
C SER A 68 -1.59 5.40 14.89
N GLY A 69 -0.30 5.35 14.56
CA GLY A 69 0.26 6.08 13.43
C GLY A 69 -0.17 5.46 12.09
N ILE A 70 -0.37 6.31 11.09
CA ILE A 70 -0.60 5.92 9.70
C ILE A 70 0.67 6.26 8.93
N TYR A 71 1.33 5.25 8.40
CA TYR A 71 2.61 5.36 7.72
C TYR A 71 2.45 5.08 6.23
N THR A 72 3.19 5.80 5.40
CA THR A 72 3.24 5.54 3.97
C THR A 72 4.66 5.35 3.52
N THR A 73 4.85 4.48 2.53
CA THR A 73 6.05 4.48 1.72
C THR A 73 5.69 4.38 0.25
N ASP A 74 6.59 4.87 -0.59
CA ASP A 74 6.44 4.97 -2.03
C ASP A 74 7.72 4.45 -2.68
N LEU A 75 7.56 3.42 -3.51
CA LEU A 75 8.65 2.74 -4.19
C LEU A 75 8.42 2.81 -5.68
N THR A 76 9.47 3.15 -6.44
CA THR A 76 9.43 3.02 -7.90
C THR A 76 9.94 1.64 -8.28
N LEU A 77 9.11 0.87 -8.99
CA LEU A 77 9.45 -0.42 -9.54
C LEU A 77 9.80 -0.24 -11.02
N ASP A 78 11.07 -0.46 -11.35
CA ASP A 78 11.52 -0.57 -12.73
C ASP A 78 11.54 -2.05 -13.09
N TRP A 79 10.67 -2.48 -14.01
CA TRP A 79 10.73 -3.84 -14.53
C TRP A 79 11.05 -3.82 -16.04
N PRO A 80 11.99 -4.66 -16.49
CA PRO A 80 12.37 -4.70 -17.89
C PRO A 80 11.22 -5.26 -18.71
N VAL A 81 10.62 -4.45 -19.58
CA VAL A 81 9.60 -4.94 -20.52
C VAL A 81 10.30 -5.86 -21.53
N PRO A 82 10.09 -7.20 -21.48
CA PRO A 82 10.73 -8.11 -22.40
C PRO A 82 10.07 -7.94 -23.76
N GLY A 83 10.76 -7.26 -24.68
CA GLY A 83 10.22 -6.95 -26.01
C GLY A 83 10.51 -5.54 -26.53
N GLY A 84 11.21 -4.71 -25.75
CA GLY A 84 11.67 -3.37 -26.18
C GLY A 84 12.71 -3.34 -27.31
N GLN A 85 12.94 -4.43 -28.06
CA GLN A 85 13.59 -4.32 -29.36
C GLN A 85 12.61 -3.67 -30.35
N GLN A 86 12.58 -2.35 -30.33
CA GLN A 86 12.53 -1.47 -31.50
C GLN A 86 11.74 -2.00 -32.72
N GLN A 87 10.51 -2.49 -32.55
CA GLN A 87 9.56 -2.59 -33.67
C GLN A 87 8.94 -1.21 -33.92
N GLN A 88 9.84 -0.28 -34.26
CA GLN A 88 9.53 0.92 -35.00
C GLN A 88 9.15 0.48 -36.42
N ARG A 89 7.86 0.16 -36.63
CA ARG A 89 7.10 0.43 -37.85
C ARG A 89 5.71 -0.18 -37.77
N GLN A 90 4.72 0.71 -37.64
CA GLN A 90 3.40 0.59 -38.27
C GLN A 90 2.53 -0.60 -37.82
N HIS A 91 1.91 -0.50 -36.64
CA HIS A 91 0.63 -1.18 -36.41
C HIS A 91 -0.46 -0.14 -36.07
N PRO A 92 -1.64 -0.20 -36.73
CA PRO A 92 -2.73 0.74 -36.51
C PRO A 92 -3.50 0.43 -35.23
N ALA A 93 -3.90 1.48 -34.52
CA ALA A 93 -5.02 1.59 -33.57
C ALA A 93 -5.53 0.27 -32.93
N GLY A 94 -4.75 -0.30 -32.02
CA GLY A 94 -5.18 -1.46 -31.23
C GLY A 94 -4.18 -1.89 -30.17
N SER A 95 -3.37 -0.97 -29.65
CA SER A 95 -2.35 -1.26 -28.64
C SER A 95 -3.02 -1.84 -27.40
N ALA A 96 -2.91 -3.17 -27.23
CA ALA A 96 -3.37 -3.84 -26.04
C ALA A 96 -2.62 -3.24 -24.85
N ALA A 97 -3.34 -2.51 -24.00
CA ALA A 97 -2.78 -1.92 -22.80
C ALA A 97 -2.17 -3.04 -21.96
N THR A 98 -0.89 -2.91 -21.60
CA THR A 98 -0.24 -3.82 -20.66
C THR A 98 -1.10 -3.86 -19.38
N PRO A 99 -1.55 -5.06 -18.93
CA PRO A 99 -2.43 -5.15 -17.78
C PRO A 99 -1.72 -4.57 -16.53
N PRO A 100 -2.45 -3.89 -15.64
CA PRO A 100 -1.85 -3.34 -14.43
C PRO A 100 -1.36 -4.48 -13.52
N PRO A 101 -0.32 -4.23 -12.71
CA PRO A 101 0.12 -5.19 -11.70
C PRO A 101 -1.02 -5.59 -10.75
N GLN A 102 -1.01 -6.84 -10.32
CA GLN A 102 -2.03 -7.39 -9.43
C GLN A 102 -1.45 -7.72 -8.06
N VAL A 103 -2.08 -7.22 -7.01
CA VAL A 103 -1.77 -7.61 -5.62
C VAL A 103 -2.53 -8.89 -5.28
N ARG A 104 -1.83 -9.91 -4.78
CA ARG A 104 -2.38 -11.22 -4.44
C ARG A 104 -1.94 -11.64 -3.04
N GLY A 105 -2.83 -12.30 -2.30
CA GLY A 105 -2.48 -12.86 -0.99
C GLY A 105 -2.29 -11.84 0.12
N LEU A 106 -2.67 -10.57 -0.07
CA LEU A 106 -2.70 -9.57 1.00
C LEU A 106 -3.82 -9.92 2.00
N THR A 107 -3.45 -10.22 3.25
CA THR A 107 -4.37 -10.63 4.31
C THR A 107 -4.51 -9.61 5.42
N ALA A 108 -3.48 -8.79 5.65
CA ALA A 108 -3.48 -7.75 6.65
C ALA A 108 -4.51 -6.65 6.33
N SER A 109 -5.52 -6.47 7.20
CA SER A 109 -6.54 -5.43 7.06
C SER A 109 -6.02 -4.01 7.35
N ASN A 110 -4.89 -3.91 8.03
CA ASN A 110 -4.24 -2.65 8.39
C ASN A 110 -3.14 -2.23 7.39
N LEU A 111 -2.95 -2.98 6.30
CA LEU A 111 -2.04 -2.66 5.21
C LEU A 111 -2.85 -2.47 3.91
N SER A 112 -2.70 -1.31 3.27
CA SER A 112 -3.24 -1.05 1.94
C SER A 112 -2.12 -0.91 0.92
N VAL A 113 -2.35 -1.44 -0.27
CA VAL A 113 -1.40 -1.44 -1.38
C VAL A 113 -2.10 -0.81 -2.60
N ALA A 114 -1.47 0.20 -3.18
CA ALA A 114 -1.88 0.79 -4.45
C ALA A 114 -0.73 0.72 -5.45
N VAL A 115 -1.06 0.40 -6.70
CA VAL A 115 -0.09 0.39 -7.79
C VAL A 115 -0.53 1.40 -8.84
N GLU A 116 0.32 2.39 -9.07
CA GLU A 116 0.06 3.51 -9.97
C GLU A 116 1.07 3.50 -11.13
N PRO A 117 0.73 4.04 -12.30
CA PRO A 117 1.71 4.27 -13.36
C PRO A 117 2.85 5.18 -12.87
N GLY A 118 4.09 4.80 -13.15
CA GLY A 118 5.26 5.63 -12.83
C GLY A 118 5.47 6.78 -13.80
N ALA A 119 6.51 7.60 -13.54
CA ALA A 119 6.83 8.77 -14.36
C ALA A 119 7.38 8.42 -15.76
N ALA A 120 8.00 7.25 -15.92
CA ALA A 120 8.53 6.79 -17.19
C ALA A 120 7.88 5.47 -17.68
N PRO A 121 7.91 5.20 -19.00
CA PRO A 121 7.41 3.94 -19.56
C PRO A 121 8.10 2.73 -18.92
N GLY A 122 7.32 1.74 -18.50
CA GLY A 122 7.83 0.56 -17.80
C GLY A 122 8.06 0.76 -16.29
N GLN A 123 7.91 1.98 -15.77
CA GLN A 123 7.91 2.23 -14.33
C GLN A 123 6.52 2.06 -13.75
N GLN A 124 6.45 1.50 -12.55
CA GLN A 124 5.26 1.49 -11.71
C GLN A 124 5.61 2.07 -10.35
N ARG A 125 4.64 2.70 -9.72
CA ARG A 125 4.75 3.30 -8.40
C ARG A 125 3.95 2.43 -7.42
N LEU A 126 4.64 1.80 -6.48
CA LEU A 126 4.04 1.00 -5.42
C LEU A 126 3.90 1.87 -4.17
N VAL A 127 2.65 2.18 -3.81
CA VAL A 127 2.32 2.95 -2.61
C VAL A 127 1.78 2.00 -1.56
N LEU A 128 2.46 1.93 -0.42
CA LEU A 128 2.06 1.15 0.74
C LEU A 128 1.63 2.09 1.85
N ARG A 129 0.47 1.81 2.46
CA ARG A 129 0.04 2.49 3.68
C ARG A 129 -0.27 1.50 4.78
N LEU A 130 0.38 1.67 5.92
CA LEU A 130 0.24 0.82 7.10
C LEU A 130 -0.36 1.63 8.26
N TRP A 131 -1.47 1.15 8.81
CA TRP A 131 -2.01 1.62 10.07
C TRP A 131 -1.46 0.76 11.21
N ALA A 132 -0.68 1.37 12.10
CA ALA A 132 -0.06 0.67 13.22
C ALA A 132 -1.07 0.49 14.38
N ASP A 133 -2.02 -0.43 14.23
CA ASP A 133 -3.15 -0.64 15.14
C ASP A 133 -2.85 -1.57 16.35
N ARG A 134 -1.75 -2.31 16.32
CA ARG A 134 -1.36 -3.25 17.37
C ARG A 134 0.12 -3.12 17.74
N GLU A 135 0.44 -3.12 19.04
CA GLU A 135 1.83 -3.19 19.52
C GLU A 135 2.50 -4.52 19.17
N GLY A 136 3.82 -4.46 18.91
CA GLY A 136 4.65 -5.64 18.66
C GLY A 136 5.20 -5.72 17.23
N PRO A 137 5.80 -6.87 16.86
CA PRO A 137 6.28 -7.08 15.50
C PRO A 137 5.10 -7.18 14.52
N PHE A 138 5.27 -6.56 13.36
CA PHE A 138 4.38 -6.70 12.21
C PHE A 138 5.17 -7.28 11.04
N GLU A 139 4.65 -8.35 10.45
CA GLU A 139 5.17 -8.96 9.22
C GLU A 139 3.98 -9.36 8.35
N GLU A 140 3.95 -8.89 7.11
CA GLU A 140 2.96 -9.29 6.11
C GLU A 140 3.67 -9.67 4.81
N ARG A 141 3.22 -10.75 4.17
CA ARG A 141 3.73 -11.20 2.88
C ARG A 141 2.62 -11.30 1.87
N PHE A 142 2.85 -10.76 0.69
CA PHE A 142 1.92 -10.83 -0.43
C PHE A 142 2.69 -10.90 -1.74
N ALA A 143 2.02 -11.30 -2.81
CA ALA A 143 2.62 -11.38 -4.13
C ALA A 143 2.17 -10.22 -5.01
N LEU A 144 3.13 -9.62 -5.72
CA LEU A 144 2.87 -8.66 -6.78
C LEU A 144 3.05 -9.36 -8.13
N GLY A 145 1.94 -9.59 -8.83
CA GLY A 145 1.93 -10.13 -10.19
C GLY A 145 2.26 -9.02 -11.19
N LEU A 146 3.46 -9.06 -11.75
CA LEU A 146 3.95 -8.16 -12.79
C LEU A 146 3.77 -8.81 -14.18
N PRO A 147 3.28 -8.08 -15.19
CA PRO A 147 3.26 -8.58 -16.55
C PRO A 147 4.69 -8.68 -17.13
N PRO A 148 4.97 -9.62 -18.06
CA PRO A 148 4.16 -10.74 -18.47
C PRO A 148 4.40 -11.98 -17.57
N GLY A 149 3.73 -12.05 -16.42
CA GLY A 149 3.67 -13.25 -15.58
C GLY A 149 4.83 -13.43 -14.59
N GLN A 150 5.62 -12.38 -14.34
CA GLN A 150 6.57 -12.36 -13.24
C GLN A 150 5.81 -12.18 -11.92
N GLU A 151 6.27 -12.83 -10.87
CA GLU A 151 5.72 -12.69 -9.52
C GLU A 151 6.85 -12.29 -8.58
N VAL A 152 6.60 -11.24 -7.80
CA VAL A 152 7.53 -10.72 -6.79
C VAL A 152 6.89 -10.91 -5.44
N GLU A 153 7.57 -11.62 -4.54
CA GLU A 153 7.11 -11.74 -3.15
C GLU A 153 7.50 -10.46 -2.41
N VAL A 154 6.52 -9.75 -1.87
CA VAL A 154 6.74 -8.54 -1.08
C VAL A 154 6.59 -8.89 0.39
N CYS A 155 7.64 -8.62 1.17
CA CYS A 155 7.64 -8.81 2.61
C CYS A 155 7.71 -7.43 3.29
N VAL A 156 6.66 -7.06 4.01
CA VAL A 156 6.60 -5.79 4.74
C VAL A 156 6.83 -6.06 6.22
N THR A 157 7.85 -5.43 6.81
CA THR A 157 8.19 -5.60 8.22
C THR A 157 8.22 -4.28 9.00
N ALA A 158 7.73 -4.32 10.23
CA ALA A 158 7.75 -3.20 11.16
C ALA A 158 7.80 -3.66 12.63
N THR A 159 8.10 -2.75 13.54
CA THR A 159 7.89 -2.94 14.98
C THR A 159 7.10 -1.78 15.53
N VAL A 160 5.89 -2.04 16.02
CA VAL A 160 5.00 -1.02 16.56
C VAL A 160 5.22 -0.89 18.07
N LEU A 161 5.50 0.34 18.50
CA LEU A 161 5.77 0.71 19.89
C LEU A 161 4.64 1.59 20.42
N SER A 162 4.36 1.46 21.72
CA SER A 162 3.50 2.41 22.41
C SER A 162 4.17 3.79 22.51
N ARG A 163 3.37 4.86 22.64
CA ARG A 163 3.89 6.23 22.85
C ARG A 163 4.80 6.35 24.09
N LYS A 164 4.64 5.46 25.07
CA LYS A 164 5.41 5.45 26.33
C LYS A 164 6.72 4.64 26.24
N LYS A 165 6.88 3.80 25.22
CA LYS A 165 7.93 2.75 25.16
C LYS A 165 9.09 3.04 24.21
N GLY A 166 9.14 4.17 23.52
CA GLY A 166 10.32 4.50 22.71
C GLY A 166 10.16 5.68 21.75
N THR A 167 11.26 6.02 21.10
CA THR A 167 11.31 7.01 20.02
C THR A 167 11.09 6.29 18.68
N PRO A 168 10.18 6.77 17.81
CA PRO A 168 10.03 6.21 16.48
C PRO A 168 11.35 6.29 15.70
N GLY A 169 11.66 5.22 14.98
CA GLY A 169 12.85 5.08 14.15
C GLY A 169 12.44 4.66 12.75
N LEU A 170 11.91 5.62 11.99
CA LEU A 170 11.43 5.40 10.64
C LEU A 170 12.59 5.22 9.66
N LYS A 171 12.41 4.38 8.65
CA LYS A 171 13.36 4.34 7.53
C LYS A 171 13.23 5.61 6.68
N PRO A 172 14.28 6.03 5.95
CA PRO A 172 14.29 7.31 5.21
C PRO A 172 13.16 7.52 4.20
N HIS A 173 12.56 6.44 3.69
CA HIS A 173 11.49 6.43 2.68
C HIS A 173 10.09 6.24 3.29
N VAL A 174 10.01 6.22 4.62
CA VAL A 174 8.77 5.99 5.36
C VAL A 174 8.37 7.29 6.01
N HIS A 175 7.14 7.72 5.73
CA HIS A 175 6.60 8.98 6.19
C HIS A 175 5.39 8.72 7.09
N LEU A 176 5.29 9.46 8.20
CA LEU A 176 4.10 9.51 9.03
C LEU A 176 3.09 10.48 8.38
N LEU A 177 1.90 9.99 8.05
CA LEU A 177 0.81 10.81 7.51
C LEU A 177 -0.02 11.46 8.63
N GLY A 178 -0.12 10.81 9.78
CA GLY A 178 -0.91 11.27 10.91
C GLY A 178 -1.21 10.15 11.89
N PHE A 179 -2.07 10.42 12.86
CA PHE A 179 -2.58 9.44 13.80
C PHE A 179 -4.09 9.23 13.59
N SER A 180 -4.57 8.01 13.81
CA SER A 180 -6.01 7.77 13.83
C SER A 180 -6.67 8.51 15.01
N ALA A 181 -7.77 9.19 14.73
CA ALA A 181 -8.55 9.94 15.71
C ALA A 181 -9.19 9.04 16.78
N ASP A 182 -9.38 7.75 16.48
CA ASP A 182 -10.04 6.78 17.37
C ASP A 182 -9.26 6.47 18.66
N THR A 183 -8.04 7.01 18.79
CA THR A 183 -7.17 6.79 19.96
C THR A 183 -6.97 8.02 20.84
N ASP A 184 -7.58 9.16 20.50
CA ASP A 184 -7.43 10.40 21.29
C ASP A 184 -8.43 10.50 22.46
N THR A 185 -9.18 9.44 22.75
CA THR A 185 -10.12 9.39 23.88
C THR A 185 -9.47 9.20 25.25
N GLU A 186 -8.15 8.95 25.34
CA GLU A 186 -7.45 8.83 26.63
C GLU A 186 -6.59 10.06 27.02
N ALA A 187 -6.67 11.17 26.27
CA ALA A 187 -6.01 12.43 26.62
C ALA A 187 -6.91 13.46 27.32
N ALA A 188 -7.99 13.01 27.98
CA ALA A 188 -8.45 13.64 29.21
C ALA A 188 -7.50 13.24 30.37
N SER A 189 -6.20 13.49 30.21
CA SER A 189 -5.30 13.52 31.36
C SER A 189 -5.48 14.87 32.01
N ASP A 190 -6.33 14.87 33.02
CA ASP A 190 -6.44 15.89 34.06
C ASP A 190 -5.07 16.47 34.38
N TRP A 191 -4.79 17.68 33.89
CA TRP A 191 -3.80 18.56 34.50
C TRP A 191 -4.37 19.04 35.84
N GLN A 192 -4.49 18.13 36.81
CA GLN A 192 -4.72 18.48 38.20
C GLN A 192 -3.39 18.91 38.83
N GLY A 193 -3.33 20.21 39.14
CA GLY A 193 -2.55 20.72 40.26
C GLY A 193 -1.17 21.26 39.90
N PHE A 194 -1.08 22.58 39.82
CA PHE A 194 -0.15 23.29 40.70
C PHE A 194 -0.94 24.38 41.44
N ALA A 195 -0.91 24.26 42.77
CA ALA A 195 -1.39 25.25 43.72
C ALA A 195 -0.50 26.50 43.71
#